data_AF-A0A6J0CWX9-F1
#
_entry.id   AF-A0A6J0CWX9-F1
#
_cell.length_a   1.000
_cell.length_b   1.000
_cell.length_c   1.000
_cell.angle_alpha   90.00
_cell.angle_beta   90.00
_cell.angle_gamma   90.00
#
_symmetry.space_group_name_H-M   'P 1'
#
loop_
_entity.id
_entity.type
_entity.pdbx_description
1 polymer ?
#
loop_
_entity_poly.entity_id
_entity_poly.type
_entity_poly.pdbx_seq_one_letter_code
_entity_poly.pdbx_strand_id
1 'polypeptide(L)'
;SKVCGLCGNNNGDLKDDFTTRHSLVTTTALEFGNSWKTSQECSDTVTQSFPCDSNPYCKAWAEKKCEIIRDDTFRDCHSKVDPTAYYNACIEEACACDMEGKYLGFCTAVAMYAEACNAAGVCVSWRKPNLCPVYCDYYNAPGECSWHYEPCGTVTAKTCKDQVIGQKFSSLLEGCYAKCPENAPYLDENTMKCVQLSECSCFYNDVIPAGGAVVDDCGRTCYCTAGELECSETLPTNSTPT
;
A
#
# COMPACT_ATOMS: atom_id res chain seq x y z
N SER A 1 -13.26 17.19 -11.41
CA SER A 1 -14.21 17.05 -10.28
C SER A 1 -13.98 18.21 -9.32
N LYS A 2 -15.01 18.68 -8.61
CA LYS A 2 -14.85 19.62 -7.48
C LYS A 2 -14.83 18.79 -6.20
N VAL A 3 -13.82 18.99 -5.35
CA VAL A 3 -13.65 18.26 -4.09
C VAL A 3 -13.57 19.24 -2.93
N CYS A 4 -13.79 18.74 -1.72
CA CYS A 4 -13.61 19.47 -0.47
C CYS A 4 -13.30 18.46 0.64
N GLY A 5 -12.65 18.90 1.71
CA GLY A 5 -12.28 18.06 2.84
C GLY A 5 -10.92 18.43 3.40
N LEU A 6 -10.35 17.52 4.19
CA LEU A 6 -9.01 17.69 4.78
C LEU A 6 -7.89 17.79 3.73
N CYS A 7 -8.12 17.29 2.51
CA CYS A 7 -7.18 17.37 1.39
C CYS A 7 -7.34 18.65 0.55
N GLY A 8 -8.06 19.66 1.06
CA GLY A 8 -8.27 20.92 0.35
C GLY A 8 -9.34 20.84 -0.74
N ASN A 9 -9.25 21.74 -1.72
CA ASN A 9 -10.26 21.90 -2.78
C ASN A 9 -9.77 21.50 -4.19
N ASN A 10 -8.48 21.14 -4.31
CA ASN A 10 -7.81 20.71 -5.54
C ASN A 10 -7.92 21.73 -6.71
N ASN A 11 -7.86 23.03 -6.41
CA ASN A 11 -7.83 24.10 -7.42
C ASN A 11 -6.40 24.52 -7.84
N GLY A 12 -5.37 24.03 -7.13
CA GLY A 12 -3.95 24.38 -7.34
C GLY A 12 -3.44 25.60 -6.57
N ASP A 13 -4.25 26.23 -5.73
CA ASP A 13 -3.88 27.34 -4.85
C ASP A 13 -3.83 26.89 -3.37
N LEU A 14 -2.62 26.70 -2.84
CA LEU A 14 -2.42 26.26 -1.45
C LEU A 14 -2.97 27.25 -0.40
N LYS A 15 -3.26 28.50 -0.78
CA LYS A 15 -3.70 29.54 0.17
C LYS A 15 -5.14 29.34 0.64
N ASP A 16 -5.96 28.62 -0.11
CA ASP A 16 -7.36 28.38 0.23
C ASP A 16 -7.67 26.91 0.55
N ASP A 17 -6.65 26.04 0.61
CA ASP A 17 -6.82 24.64 1.00
C ASP A 17 -7.35 24.48 2.43
N PHE A 18 -7.08 25.44 3.32
CA PHE A 18 -7.70 25.53 4.65
C PHE A 18 -9.10 26.16 4.61
N THR A 19 -9.93 25.70 3.66
CA THR A 19 -11.36 26.03 3.60
C THR A 19 -12.16 25.06 4.48
N THR A 20 -12.79 25.60 5.50
CA THR A 20 -13.64 24.84 6.43
C THR A 20 -14.89 24.27 5.74
N ARG A 21 -15.58 23.32 6.40
CA ARG A 21 -16.88 22.80 5.94
C ARG A 21 -17.94 23.90 5.71
N HIS A 22 -17.78 25.05 6.38
CA HIS A 22 -18.66 26.21 6.25
C HIS A 22 -18.20 27.21 5.18
N SER A 23 -17.26 26.82 4.30
CA SER A 23 -16.72 27.65 3.22
C SER A 23 -16.01 28.92 3.70
N LEU A 24 -15.48 28.90 4.92
CA LEU A 24 -14.62 29.95 5.48
C LEU A 24 -13.16 29.52 5.38
N VAL A 25 -12.31 30.40 4.87
CA VAL A 25 -10.85 30.21 4.85
C VAL A 25 -10.29 30.55 6.23
N THR A 26 -9.55 29.63 6.82
CA THR A 26 -8.83 29.84 8.10
C THR A 26 -7.32 29.77 7.88
N THR A 27 -6.56 30.34 8.82
CA THR A 27 -5.09 30.26 8.85
C THR A 27 -4.58 29.13 9.75
N THR A 28 -5.46 28.43 10.48
CA THR A 28 -5.04 27.40 11.44
C THR A 28 -5.51 26.01 11.02
N ALA A 29 -4.58 25.04 11.07
CA ALA A 29 -4.89 23.64 10.76
C ALA A 29 -5.88 23.01 11.78
N LEU A 30 -5.90 23.51 13.02
CA LEU A 30 -6.78 23.02 14.08
C LEU A 30 -8.25 23.41 13.84
N GLU A 31 -8.51 24.68 13.52
CA GLU A 31 -9.87 25.12 13.15
C GLU A 31 -10.34 24.42 11.86
N PHE A 32 -9.45 24.33 10.85
CA PHE A 32 -9.72 23.62 9.61
C PHE A 32 -10.09 22.16 9.87
N GLY A 33 -9.24 21.41 10.60
CA GLY A 33 -9.43 19.99 10.89
C GLY A 33 -10.71 19.71 11.69
N ASN A 34 -10.95 20.47 12.76
CA ASN A 34 -12.15 20.32 13.59
C ASN A 34 -13.43 20.59 12.79
N SER A 35 -13.41 21.50 11.82
CA SER A 35 -14.58 21.78 10.97
C SER A 35 -15.01 20.59 10.09
N TRP A 36 -14.10 19.65 9.84
CA TRP A 36 -14.33 18.49 8.97
C TRP A 36 -14.74 17.22 9.72
N LYS A 37 -14.93 17.26 11.04
CA LYS A 37 -15.39 16.11 11.83
C LYS A 37 -16.73 15.54 11.34
N THR A 38 -16.89 14.23 11.42
CA THR A 38 -18.10 13.53 10.98
C THR A 38 -19.15 13.44 12.08
N SER A 39 -18.72 13.33 13.34
CA SER A 39 -19.58 13.31 14.52
C SER A 39 -19.34 14.52 15.42
N GLN A 40 -20.43 15.09 15.95
CA GLN A 40 -20.38 16.17 16.95
C GLN A 40 -20.08 15.65 18.36
N GLU A 41 -20.17 14.33 18.58
CA GLU A 41 -19.79 13.70 19.85
C GLU A 41 -18.28 13.66 20.04
N CYS A 42 -17.51 13.80 18.95
CA CYS A 42 -16.07 13.96 19.01
C CYS A 42 -15.72 15.37 19.51
N SER A 43 -15.01 15.42 20.62
CA SER A 43 -14.41 16.65 21.16
C SER A 43 -13.45 17.27 20.15
N ASP A 44 -13.44 18.59 20.10
CA ASP A 44 -12.49 19.33 19.28
C ASP A 44 -11.06 19.16 19.84
N THR A 45 -10.10 19.06 18.93
CA THR A 45 -8.69 19.20 19.32
C THR A 45 -8.45 20.65 19.69
N VAL A 46 -7.90 20.93 20.88
CA VAL A 46 -7.69 22.31 21.39
C VAL A 46 -6.24 22.77 21.32
N THR A 47 -5.30 21.84 21.29
CA THR A 47 -3.86 22.11 21.23
C THR A 47 -3.19 21.13 20.28
N GLN A 48 -2.33 21.65 19.41
CA GLN A 48 -1.37 20.83 18.67
C GLN A 48 -0.23 20.49 19.62
N SER A 49 0.02 19.20 19.83
CA SER A 49 1.14 18.73 20.63
C SER A 49 1.95 17.79 19.77
N PHE A 50 3.25 18.08 19.65
CA PHE A 50 4.17 17.26 18.89
C PHE A 50 4.98 16.38 19.84
N PRO A 51 5.18 15.07 19.54
CA PRO A 51 5.93 14.17 20.42
C PRO A 51 7.34 14.67 20.74
N CYS A 52 7.98 15.37 19.79
CA CYS A 52 9.31 15.95 19.98
C CYS A 52 9.37 17.07 21.03
N ASP A 53 8.29 17.85 21.20
CA ASP A 53 8.26 19.01 22.11
C ASP A 53 8.40 18.58 23.57
N SER A 54 7.84 17.41 23.88
CA SER A 54 7.90 16.83 25.23
C SER A 54 9.14 15.97 25.47
N ASN A 55 9.92 15.67 24.42
CA ASN A 55 11.00 14.67 24.47
C ASN A 55 12.28 15.09 23.72
N PRO A 56 13.12 15.97 24.30
CA PRO A 56 14.32 16.50 23.64
C PRO A 56 15.34 15.44 23.20
N TYR A 57 15.47 14.34 23.96
CA TYR A 57 16.37 13.24 23.61
C TYR A 57 15.92 12.50 22.35
N CYS A 58 14.60 12.25 22.21
CA CYS A 58 14.04 11.60 21.04
C CYS A 58 14.17 12.50 19.80
N LYS A 59 14.04 13.82 19.96
CA LYS A 59 14.27 14.80 18.90
C LYS A 59 15.68 14.73 18.30
N ALA A 60 16.73 14.74 19.13
CA ALA A 60 18.10 14.68 18.63
C ALA A 60 18.41 13.36 17.86
N TRP A 61 17.80 12.26 18.28
CA TRP A 61 17.89 10.99 17.54
C TRP A 61 17.15 11.06 16.21
N ALA A 62 15.93 11.61 16.20
CA ALA A 62 15.10 11.77 15.02
C ALA A 62 15.77 12.67 13.97
N GLU A 63 16.25 13.85 14.36
CA GLU A 63 17.01 14.78 13.49
C GLU A 63 18.16 14.05 12.80
N LYS A 64 18.99 13.33 13.59
CA LYS A 64 20.14 12.58 13.05
C LYS A 64 19.74 11.46 12.10
N LYS A 65 18.66 10.73 12.39
CA LYS A 65 18.22 9.60 11.56
C LYS A 65 17.55 10.06 10.28
N CYS A 66 16.71 11.07 10.36
CA CYS A 66 15.97 11.64 9.24
C CYS A 66 16.86 12.37 8.22
N GLU A 67 18.14 12.67 8.57
CA GLU A 67 19.10 13.18 7.59
C GLU A 67 19.25 12.31 6.34
N ILE A 68 18.92 11.02 6.40
CA ILE A 68 18.91 10.16 5.22
C ILE A 68 18.10 10.76 4.06
N ILE A 69 16.99 11.45 4.34
CA ILE A 69 16.14 12.10 3.34
C ILE A 69 16.92 13.19 2.57
N ARG A 70 17.88 13.84 3.23
CA ARG A 70 18.66 14.97 2.69
C ARG A 70 20.10 14.60 2.31
N ASP A 71 20.56 13.40 2.64
CA ASP A 71 21.91 12.94 2.32
C ASP A 71 22.02 12.34 0.91
N ASP A 72 23.22 11.84 0.59
CA ASP A 72 23.52 11.28 -0.74
C ASP A 72 22.62 10.10 -1.15
N THR A 73 21.94 9.44 -0.21
CA THR A 73 21.02 8.32 -0.47
C THR A 73 19.92 8.73 -1.45
N PHE A 74 19.40 9.96 -1.32
CA PHE A 74 18.30 10.47 -2.14
C PHE A 74 18.72 11.61 -3.09
N ARG A 75 20.02 11.83 -3.29
CA ARG A 75 20.58 12.95 -4.07
C ARG A 75 19.90 13.15 -5.43
N ASP A 76 19.69 12.07 -6.17
CA ASP A 76 19.15 12.13 -7.52
C ASP A 76 17.66 12.55 -7.52
N CYS A 77 16.95 12.34 -6.40
CA CYS A 77 15.56 12.72 -6.20
C CYS A 77 15.40 14.17 -5.70
N HIS A 78 16.38 14.74 -5.00
CA HIS A 78 16.27 16.10 -4.43
C HIS A 78 15.92 17.18 -5.45
N SER A 79 16.31 16.99 -6.72
CA SER A 79 15.98 17.91 -7.83
C SER A 79 14.54 17.76 -8.37
N LYS A 80 13.85 16.69 -7.98
CA LYS A 80 12.51 16.32 -8.45
C LYS A 80 11.44 16.48 -7.37
N VAL A 81 11.79 16.20 -6.12
CA VAL A 81 10.91 16.27 -4.96
C VAL A 81 11.63 16.99 -3.83
N ASP A 82 11.06 18.09 -3.34
CA ASP A 82 11.63 18.86 -2.22
C ASP A 82 11.64 17.99 -0.94
N PRO A 83 12.82 17.70 -0.36
CA PRO A 83 12.92 16.87 0.84
C PRO A 83 12.41 17.56 2.12
N THR A 84 12.20 18.89 2.11
CA THR A 84 11.99 19.68 3.32
C THR A 84 10.76 19.24 4.13
N ALA A 85 9.61 19.08 3.47
CA ALA A 85 8.38 18.65 4.13
C ALA A 85 8.49 17.21 4.68
N TYR A 86 9.14 16.31 3.93
CA TYR A 86 9.34 14.92 4.32
C TYR A 86 10.34 14.78 5.48
N TYR A 87 11.40 15.59 5.49
CA TYR A 87 12.36 15.63 6.60
C TYR A 87 11.70 16.09 7.90
N ASN A 88 10.90 17.15 7.85
CA ASN A 88 10.17 17.64 9.03
C ASN A 88 9.14 16.62 9.51
N ALA A 89 8.37 16.01 8.59
CA ALA A 89 7.44 14.94 8.94
C ALA A 89 8.16 13.73 9.55
N CYS A 90 9.32 13.35 9.01
CA CYS A 90 10.13 12.28 9.57
C CYS A 90 10.54 12.56 11.01
N ILE A 91 10.93 13.80 11.34
CA ILE A 91 11.29 14.16 12.72
C ILE A 91 10.10 13.94 13.65
N GLU A 92 8.92 14.42 13.27
CA GLU A 92 7.70 14.31 14.07
C GLU A 92 7.28 12.84 14.29
N GLU A 93 7.29 12.03 13.23
CA GLU A 93 6.94 10.61 13.28
C GLU A 93 7.97 9.77 14.06
N ALA A 94 9.26 10.08 13.91
CA ALA A 94 10.35 9.38 14.58
C ALA A 94 10.48 9.73 16.08
N CYS A 95 9.77 10.77 16.55
CA CYS A 95 9.85 11.25 17.92
C CYS A 95 8.98 10.49 18.94
N ALA A 96 8.19 9.50 18.52
CA ALA A 96 7.51 8.60 19.46
C ALA A 96 8.55 7.86 20.32
N CYS A 97 8.57 8.02 21.64
CA CYS A 97 9.72 7.57 22.45
C CYS A 97 9.82 6.05 22.70
N ASP A 98 8.84 5.26 22.27
CA ASP A 98 8.85 3.80 22.36
C ASP A 98 9.73 3.19 21.27
N MET A 99 10.63 2.26 21.61
CA MET A 99 11.64 1.73 20.66
C MET A 99 11.03 1.10 19.39
N GLU A 100 9.89 0.43 19.51
CA GLU A 100 9.14 -0.10 18.36
C GLU A 100 8.50 1.04 17.54
N GLY A 101 7.93 2.06 18.21
CA GLY A 101 7.35 3.24 17.58
C GLY A 101 8.38 4.14 16.86
N LYS A 102 9.58 4.33 17.43
CA LYS A 102 10.68 5.14 16.88
C LYS A 102 11.07 4.69 15.48
N TYR A 103 11.35 3.40 15.35
CA TYR A 103 11.79 2.84 14.08
C TYR A 103 10.63 2.75 13.10
N LEU A 104 9.41 2.44 13.56
CA LEU A 104 8.25 2.39 12.68
C LEU A 104 7.95 3.76 12.03
N GLY A 105 7.83 4.82 12.83
CA GLY A 105 7.57 6.17 12.32
C GLY A 105 8.67 6.67 11.38
N PHE A 106 9.94 6.48 11.77
CA PHE A 106 11.09 6.78 10.91
C PHE A 106 11.04 6.03 9.58
N CYS A 107 10.86 4.71 9.59
CA CYS A 107 10.86 3.90 8.38
C CYS A 107 9.69 4.24 7.45
N THR A 108 8.51 4.53 8.01
CA THR A 108 7.34 4.98 7.25
C THR A 108 7.62 6.32 6.57
N ALA A 109 8.14 7.31 7.29
CA ALA A 109 8.41 8.63 6.71
C ALA A 109 9.47 8.59 5.59
N VAL A 110 10.53 7.79 5.75
CA VAL A 110 11.53 7.60 4.68
C VAL A 110 10.95 6.85 3.49
N ALA A 111 10.11 5.83 3.73
CA ALA A 111 9.40 5.11 2.66
C ALA A 111 8.48 6.05 1.85
N MET A 112 7.78 6.97 2.51
CA MET A 112 6.94 7.97 1.82
C MET A 112 7.75 8.89 0.90
N TYR A 113 8.97 9.27 1.30
CA TYR A 113 9.85 10.05 0.43
C TYR A 113 10.34 9.20 -0.76
N ALA A 114 10.71 7.94 -0.53
CA ALA A 114 11.06 7.01 -1.59
C ALA A 114 9.90 6.77 -2.57
N GLU A 115 8.66 6.68 -2.09
CA GLU A 115 7.47 6.58 -2.94
C GLU A 115 7.26 7.84 -3.80
N ALA A 116 7.43 9.03 -3.22
CA ALA A 116 7.37 10.29 -3.97
C ALA A 116 8.47 10.36 -5.04
N CYS A 117 9.69 9.92 -4.72
CA CYS A 117 10.78 9.78 -5.68
C CYS A 117 10.43 8.81 -6.81
N ASN A 118 9.88 7.64 -6.48
CA ASN A 118 9.44 6.63 -7.44
C ASN A 118 8.37 7.22 -8.39
N ALA A 119 7.39 7.95 -7.86
CA ALA A 119 6.37 8.64 -8.65
C ALA A 119 6.95 9.72 -9.57
N ALA A 120 8.05 10.35 -9.16
CA ALA A 120 8.82 11.29 -9.98
C ALA A 120 9.83 10.62 -10.93
N GLY A 121 9.84 9.28 -11.00
CA GLY A 121 10.68 8.49 -11.91
C GLY A 121 12.09 8.21 -11.40
N VAL A 122 12.36 8.39 -10.10
CA VAL A 122 13.66 8.13 -9.47
C VAL A 122 13.52 6.98 -8.47
N CYS A 123 14.04 5.80 -8.85
CA CYS A 123 14.07 4.64 -7.97
C CYS A 123 15.23 4.70 -6.98
N VAL A 124 14.93 4.67 -5.67
CA VAL A 124 15.95 4.75 -4.61
C VAL A 124 15.93 3.50 -3.73
N SER A 125 17.03 2.75 -3.72
CA SER A 125 17.22 1.61 -2.81
C SER A 125 17.86 2.06 -1.49
N TRP A 126 17.04 2.42 -0.51
CA TRP A 126 17.51 3.04 0.74
C TRP A 126 17.61 2.07 1.94
N ARG A 127 16.82 0.99 1.94
CA ARG A 127 16.81 -0.02 3.02
C ARG A 127 18.11 -0.81 3.10
N LYS A 128 18.49 -1.22 4.32
CA LYS A 128 19.67 -2.06 4.61
C LYS A 128 19.32 -3.05 5.71
N PRO A 129 20.08 -4.16 5.90
CA PRO A 129 19.82 -5.11 6.97
C PRO A 129 19.75 -4.50 8.38
N ASN A 130 20.47 -3.40 8.62
CA ASN A 130 20.48 -2.64 9.88
C ASN A 130 19.65 -1.34 9.84
N LEU A 131 18.89 -1.11 8.76
CA LEU A 131 18.13 0.11 8.54
C LEU A 131 16.82 -0.21 7.82
N CYS A 132 15.74 -0.27 8.60
CA CYS A 132 14.40 -0.57 8.11
C CYS A 132 14.36 -1.84 7.23
N PRO A 133 14.85 -3.00 7.73
CA PRO A 133 14.91 -4.22 6.93
C PRO A 133 13.51 -4.71 6.52
N VAL A 134 13.45 -5.37 5.36
CA VAL A 134 12.27 -6.04 4.83
C VAL A 134 12.63 -7.51 4.58
N TYR A 135 11.73 -8.43 4.95
CA TYR A 135 11.97 -9.87 4.95
C TYR A 135 11.07 -10.58 3.93
N CYS A 136 11.36 -10.39 2.64
CA CYS A 136 10.60 -11.03 1.57
C CYS A 136 10.86 -12.55 1.46
N ASP A 137 11.97 -13.01 2.00
CA ASP A 137 12.33 -14.42 2.10
C ASP A 137 11.38 -15.22 3.00
N TYR A 138 10.67 -14.55 3.92
CA TYR A 138 9.59 -15.14 4.71
C TYR A 138 8.52 -15.84 3.83
N TYR A 139 8.28 -15.32 2.62
CA TYR A 139 7.30 -15.87 1.68
C TYR A 139 7.85 -17.03 0.85
N ASN A 140 9.14 -17.34 0.94
CA ASN A 140 9.74 -18.47 0.23
C ASN A 140 9.72 -19.71 1.12
N ALA A 141 9.19 -20.82 0.60
CA ALA A 141 9.37 -22.11 1.27
C ALA A 141 10.85 -22.54 1.23
N PRO A 142 11.29 -23.48 2.08
CA PRO A 142 12.66 -23.99 2.04
C PRO A 142 13.06 -24.48 0.64
N GLY A 143 14.08 -23.84 0.05
CA GLY A 143 14.55 -24.15 -1.31
C GLY A 143 13.88 -23.36 -2.43
N GLU A 144 12.87 -22.53 -2.12
CA GLU A 144 12.25 -21.61 -3.08
C GLU A 144 12.95 -20.24 -3.05
N CYS A 145 12.82 -19.48 -4.14
CA CYS A 145 13.42 -18.16 -4.31
C CYS A 145 12.55 -17.32 -5.25
N SER A 146 11.24 -17.30 -4.98
CA SER A 146 10.24 -16.66 -5.82
C SER A 146 10.00 -15.21 -5.38
N TRP A 147 9.99 -14.93 -4.09
CA TRP A 147 9.72 -13.60 -3.54
C TRP A 147 11.00 -12.81 -3.32
N HIS A 148 11.06 -11.61 -3.91
CA HIS A 148 12.21 -10.71 -3.83
C HIS A 148 11.76 -9.31 -3.43
N TYR A 149 12.60 -8.61 -2.67
CA TYR A 149 12.39 -7.20 -2.39
C TYR A 149 12.70 -6.37 -3.65
N GLU A 150 11.79 -5.48 -4.00
CA GLU A 150 11.97 -4.50 -5.07
C GLU A 150 11.72 -3.09 -4.52
N PRO A 151 12.72 -2.18 -4.57
CA PRO A 151 12.59 -0.82 -4.05
C PRO A 151 11.62 0.06 -4.87
N CYS A 152 11.38 -0.33 -6.12
CA CYS A 152 10.49 0.33 -7.07
C CYS A 152 9.82 -0.72 -7.94
N GLY A 153 9.16 -1.68 -7.29
CA GLY A 153 8.66 -2.87 -7.95
C GLY A 153 7.49 -2.58 -8.90
N THR A 154 7.37 -3.47 -9.87
CA THR A 154 6.17 -3.65 -10.69
C THR A 154 5.78 -5.11 -10.65
N VAL A 155 4.49 -5.38 -10.73
CA VAL A 155 4.02 -6.76 -10.92
C VAL A 155 4.48 -7.19 -12.31
N THR A 156 5.43 -8.12 -12.34
CA THR A 156 5.99 -8.69 -13.58
C THR A 156 5.52 -10.13 -13.79
N ALA A 157 5.02 -10.79 -12.75
CA ALA A 157 4.37 -12.09 -12.84
C ALA A 157 2.96 -11.96 -13.46
N LYS A 158 2.54 -13.00 -14.17
CA LYS A 158 1.13 -13.17 -14.48
C LYS A 158 0.40 -13.57 -13.19
N THR A 159 -0.83 -13.10 -12.97
CA THR A 159 -1.63 -13.60 -11.85
C THR A 159 -2.65 -14.62 -12.35
N CYS A 160 -3.06 -15.54 -11.49
CA CYS A 160 -4.13 -16.49 -11.83
C CYS A 160 -5.47 -15.80 -12.14
N LYS A 161 -5.73 -14.64 -11.51
CA LYS A 161 -6.94 -13.87 -11.71
C LYS A 161 -7.00 -13.15 -13.06
N ASP A 162 -5.92 -12.44 -13.42
CA ASP A 162 -5.92 -11.62 -14.62
C ASP A 162 -5.38 -12.38 -15.85
N GLN A 163 -4.64 -13.49 -15.64
CA GLN A 163 -3.94 -14.33 -16.62
C GLN A 163 -2.96 -13.58 -17.56
N VAL A 164 -2.92 -12.26 -17.45
CA VAL A 164 -1.94 -11.35 -18.02
C VAL A 164 -0.93 -10.96 -16.94
N ILE A 165 0.16 -10.32 -17.34
CA ILE A 165 1.01 -9.60 -16.39
C ILE A 165 0.06 -8.65 -15.66
N GLY A 166 -0.10 -8.86 -14.35
CA GLY A 166 -1.10 -8.16 -13.53
C GLY A 166 -1.06 -6.68 -13.85
N GLN A 167 -2.24 -6.04 -13.96
CA GLN A 167 -2.37 -4.65 -14.39
C GLN A 167 -1.18 -3.84 -13.89
N LYS A 168 -0.38 -3.27 -14.81
CA LYS A 168 0.72 -2.38 -14.43
C LYS A 168 0.11 -1.36 -13.48
N PHE A 169 0.42 -1.46 -12.19
CA PHE A 169 0.02 -0.44 -11.24
C PHE A 169 0.43 0.89 -11.85
N SER A 170 -0.48 1.88 -11.81
CA SER A 170 -0.17 3.21 -12.33
C SER A 170 1.04 3.83 -11.62
N SER A 171 1.41 3.30 -10.45
CA SER A 171 2.56 3.67 -9.63
C SER A 171 3.54 2.50 -9.44
N LEU A 172 4.83 2.85 -9.36
CA LEU A 172 5.90 1.95 -8.92
C LEU A 172 5.89 1.90 -7.39
N LEU A 173 5.54 0.74 -6.82
CA LEU A 173 5.42 0.58 -5.37
C LEU A 173 6.57 -0.26 -4.81
N GLU A 174 7.13 0.19 -3.70
CA GLU A 174 8.12 -0.58 -2.94
C GLU A 174 7.45 -1.83 -2.32
N GLY A 175 8.13 -2.98 -2.33
CA GLY A 175 7.58 -4.16 -1.66
C GLY A 175 8.25 -5.48 -2.02
N CYS A 176 7.59 -6.56 -1.62
CA CYS A 176 7.97 -7.92 -2.01
C CYS A 176 7.18 -8.32 -3.25
N TYR A 177 7.88 -8.75 -4.30
CA TYR A 177 7.26 -9.18 -5.55
C TYR A 177 7.70 -10.59 -5.91
N ALA A 178 6.74 -11.41 -6.34
CA ALA A 178 7.02 -12.73 -6.87
C ALA A 178 7.62 -12.64 -8.28
N LYS A 179 8.78 -13.26 -8.47
CA LYS A 179 9.42 -13.57 -9.73
C LYS A 179 9.19 -15.04 -10.03
N CYS A 180 8.08 -15.32 -10.69
CA CYS A 180 7.70 -16.68 -11.03
C CYS A 180 8.57 -17.25 -12.15
N PRO A 181 9.06 -18.49 -12.00
CA PRO A 181 9.90 -19.13 -13.02
C PRO A 181 9.07 -19.55 -14.25
N GLU A 182 9.72 -19.78 -15.39
CA GLU A 182 9.05 -20.10 -16.64
C GLU A 182 8.19 -21.38 -16.59
N ASN A 183 8.57 -22.35 -15.75
CA ASN A 183 7.84 -23.60 -15.56
C ASN A 183 6.60 -23.45 -14.66
N ALA A 184 6.46 -22.33 -13.95
CA ALA A 184 5.32 -22.01 -13.11
C ALA A 184 5.05 -20.49 -13.15
N PRO A 185 4.64 -19.92 -14.30
CA PRO A 185 4.74 -18.48 -14.57
C PRO A 185 3.60 -17.64 -13.98
N TYR A 186 2.62 -18.26 -13.31
CA TYR A 186 1.47 -17.58 -12.72
C TYR A 186 1.60 -17.52 -11.20
N LEU A 187 1.50 -16.33 -10.61
CA LEU A 187 1.29 -16.18 -9.18
C LEU A 187 -0.17 -16.48 -8.86
N ASP A 188 -0.40 -17.52 -8.09
CA ASP A 188 -1.69 -17.76 -7.44
C ASP A 188 -1.80 -16.84 -6.21
N GLU A 189 -2.64 -15.82 -6.32
CA GLU A 189 -2.83 -14.79 -5.28
C GLU A 189 -3.52 -15.33 -4.02
N ASN A 190 -4.23 -16.46 -4.11
CA ASN A 190 -4.89 -17.08 -2.95
C ASN A 190 -3.89 -17.86 -2.10
N THR A 191 -2.87 -18.45 -2.74
CA THR A 191 -1.87 -19.30 -2.06
C THR A 191 -0.50 -18.66 -1.94
N MET A 192 -0.28 -17.54 -2.64
CA MET A 192 0.98 -16.79 -2.74
C MET A 192 2.15 -17.61 -3.31
N LYS A 193 1.83 -18.56 -4.21
CA LYS A 193 2.79 -19.46 -4.87
C LYS A 193 2.77 -19.32 -6.38
N CYS A 194 3.92 -19.56 -6.99
CA CYS A 194 4.03 -19.66 -8.43
C CYS A 194 3.60 -21.04 -8.90
N VAL A 195 2.65 -21.10 -9.84
CA VAL A 195 2.00 -22.31 -10.34
C VAL A 195 1.87 -22.28 -11.87
N GLN A 196 1.51 -23.41 -12.47
CA GLN A 196 1.04 -23.44 -13.85
C GLN A 196 -0.40 -22.92 -13.94
N LEU A 197 -0.83 -22.45 -15.12
CA LEU A 197 -2.19 -21.94 -15.31
C LEU A 197 -3.24 -22.98 -14.92
N SER A 198 -3.03 -24.24 -15.28
CA SER A 198 -3.95 -25.35 -14.94
C SER A 198 -4.05 -25.65 -13.44
N GLU A 199 -3.11 -25.14 -12.64
CA GLU A 199 -3.02 -25.35 -11.20
C GLU A 199 -3.53 -24.13 -10.40
N CYS A 200 -3.93 -23.06 -11.09
CA CYS A 200 -4.50 -21.88 -10.46
C CYS A 200 -5.76 -22.22 -9.65
N SER A 201 -5.76 -21.82 -8.37
CA SER A 201 -6.94 -21.90 -7.51
C SER A 201 -7.94 -20.78 -7.81
N CYS A 202 -9.18 -21.00 -7.41
CA CYS A 202 -10.28 -20.05 -7.49
C CYS A 202 -10.68 -19.59 -6.09
N PHE A 203 -11.49 -18.53 -6.00
CA PHE A 203 -12.02 -18.06 -4.73
C PHE A 203 -13.55 -17.97 -4.77
N TYR A 204 -14.22 -18.68 -3.87
CA TYR A 204 -15.66 -18.58 -3.62
C TYR A 204 -15.95 -18.83 -2.15
N ASN A 205 -16.07 -17.76 -1.36
CA ASN A 205 -16.14 -17.77 0.12
C ASN A 205 -14.91 -18.39 0.82
N ASP A 206 -14.16 -19.27 0.14
CA ASP A 206 -12.90 -19.88 0.53
C ASP A 206 -12.06 -20.19 -0.74
N VAL A 207 -10.81 -20.61 -0.54
CA VAL A 207 -9.89 -21.01 -1.61
C VAL A 207 -10.28 -22.39 -2.13
N ILE A 208 -10.54 -22.48 -3.44
CA ILE A 208 -10.92 -23.70 -4.13
C ILE A 208 -9.73 -24.17 -4.98
N PRO A 209 -9.12 -25.33 -4.68
CA PRO A 209 -8.03 -25.87 -5.49
C PRO A 209 -8.45 -26.07 -6.95
N ALA A 210 -7.47 -26.07 -7.87
CA ALA A 210 -7.71 -26.40 -9.26
C ALA A 210 -8.44 -27.76 -9.41
N GLY A 211 -9.49 -27.79 -10.23
CA GLY A 211 -10.39 -28.92 -10.39
C GLY A 211 -11.38 -29.15 -9.25
N GLY A 212 -11.31 -28.37 -8.17
CA GLY A 212 -12.28 -28.37 -7.08
C GLY A 212 -13.66 -27.86 -7.54
N ALA A 213 -14.70 -28.22 -6.78
CA ALA A 213 -16.08 -27.85 -7.10
C ALA A 213 -16.77 -27.18 -5.92
N VAL A 214 -17.64 -26.22 -6.21
CA VAL A 214 -18.52 -25.54 -5.26
C VAL A 214 -19.95 -25.48 -5.78
N VAL A 215 -20.90 -25.26 -4.88
CA VAL A 215 -22.27 -24.92 -5.25
C VAL A 215 -22.47 -23.44 -4.99
N ASP A 216 -22.85 -22.68 -6.02
CA ASP A 216 -23.09 -21.25 -5.89
C ASP A 216 -24.42 -20.95 -5.19
N ASP A 217 -24.68 -19.66 -4.93
CA ASP A 217 -25.90 -19.20 -4.25
C ASP A 217 -27.18 -19.49 -5.06
N CYS A 218 -27.03 -19.85 -6.35
CA CYS A 218 -28.13 -20.23 -7.25
C CYS A 218 -28.31 -21.76 -7.35
N GLY A 219 -27.54 -22.55 -6.61
CA GLY A 219 -27.60 -24.02 -6.64
C GLY A 219 -26.91 -24.66 -7.84
N ARG A 220 -26.09 -23.92 -8.60
CA ARG A 220 -25.32 -24.44 -9.73
C ARG A 220 -24.01 -25.02 -9.25
N THR A 221 -23.59 -26.15 -9.82
CA THR A 221 -22.25 -26.71 -9.58
C THR A 221 -21.24 -26.00 -10.47
N CYS A 222 -20.23 -25.41 -9.83
CA CYS A 222 -19.13 -24.70 -10.47
C CYS A 222 -17.81 -25.41 -10.19
N TYR A 223 -16.98 -25.51 -11.23
CA TYR A 223 -15.65 -26.12 -11.15
C TYR A 223 -14.58 -25.05 -11.31
N CYS A 224 -13.49 -25.18 -10.56
CA CYS A 224 -12.35 -24.29 -10.69
C CYS A 224 -11.46 -24.74 -11.85
N THR A 225 -11.43 -23.95 -12.93
CA THR A 225 -10.59 -24.21 -14.10
C THR A 225 -9.73 -22.98 -14.34
N ALA A 226 -8.40 -23.14 -14.26
CA ALA A 226 -7.44 -22.08 -14.58
C ALA A 226 -7.65 -20.73 -13.85
N GLY A 227 -8.07 -20.79 -12.57
CA GLY A 227 -8.35 -19.60 -11.76
C GLY A 227 -9.75 -19.00 -11.93
N GLU A 228 -10.58 -19.56 -12.81
CA GLU A 228 -11.96 -19.14 -13.03
C GLU A 228 -12.97 -20.22 -12.60
N LEU A 229 -14.11 -19.79 -12.06
CA LEU A 229 -15.21 -20.68 -11.71
C LEU A 229 -16.16 -20.86 -12.89
N GLU A 230 -16.16 -22.07 -13.44
CA GLU A 230 -17.02 -22.47 -14.55
C GLU A 230 -18.24 -23.19 -14.01
N CYS A 231 -19.39 -22.52 -13.99
CA CYS A 231 -20.66 -23.08 -13.53
C CYS A 231 -21.41 -23.76 -14.68
N SER A 232 -21.88 -24.98 -14.44
CA SER A 232 -22.81 -25.61 -15.37
C SER A 232 -24.16 -24.90 -15.32
N GLU A 233 -24.75 -24.59 -16.48
CA GLU A 233 -26.14 -24.14 -16.52
C GLU A 233 -27.02 -25.28 -16.01
N THR A 234 -27.76 -25.04 -14.93
CA THR A 234 -28.91 -25.87 -14.59
C THR A 234 -29.94 -25.63 -15.69
N LEU A 235 -29.96 -26.49 -16.72
CA LEU A 235 -31.12 -26.59 -17.60
C LEU A 235 -32.33 -26.72 -16.68
N PRO A 236 -33.35 -25.84 -16.78
CA PRO A 236 -34.60 -26.07 -16.09
C PRO A 236 -35.07 -27.43 -16.56
N THR A 237 -35.12 -28.41 -15.66
CA THR A 237 -35.92 -29.61 -15.89
C THR A 237 -37.34 -29.08 -16.05
N ASN A 238 -37.76 -28.89 -17.30
CA ASN A 238 -39.16 -28.77 -17.65
C ASN A 238 -39.79 -30.06 -17.16
N SER A 239 -40.30 -30.00 -15.94
CA SER A 239 -41.24 -30.96 -15.43
C SER A 239 -42.47 -30.90 -16.32
N THR A 240 -42.99 -32.10 -16.58
CA THR A 240 -44.26 -32.47 -17.23
C THR A 240 -44.35 -32.35 -18.76
N PRO A 241 -45.14 -33.21 -19.46
CA PRO A 241 -46.14 -34.17 -18.94
C PRO A 241 -46.18 -35.58 -19.60
N THR A 242 -46.47 -36.65 -18.84
CA THR A 242 -47.64 -37.55 -19.03
C THR A 242 -47.76 -38.52 -17.86
#